data_AF-A0A813F291-F1
#
_entry.id   AF-A0A813F291-F1
#
_cell.length_a   1.000
_cell.length_b   1.000
_cell.length_c   1.000
_cell.angle_alpha   90.00
_cell.angle_beta   90.00
_cell.angle_gamma   90.00
#
_symmetry.space_group_name_H-M   'P 1'
#
loop_
_entity.id
_entity.type
_entity.pdbx_description
1 polymer ?
#
loop_
_entity_poly.entity_id
_entity_poly.type
_entity_poly.pdbx_seq_one_letter_code
_entity_poly.pdbx_strand_id
1 'polypeptide(L)'
;MAERMREAAAAAIKKEAPMPSEMVLVAYKSMSKDYKDELRGMNFFDVAVPNHNGVAFWTQPGGIPGPERYAKSTACRELDFFVSHVLRADPNSPNKMMKTPIVYGIQKCTDIYIGSHCALTRLVAEGKVKQEEAFEYMSNMSYWCDIGCVDQVDIPKKMFIIRNHLGDFVQNARFVLCVVSTHYFSRAWCLYEFCICLKREKLDTIVIANAAVTWFESERRKVADAIVSCSFEKSNCFDPTDRKIIEAKINEEFASVAHFDRLVKYAACALSARAALFFGVDFYKSWYSIWTDTAKRCGFDDLAIVLGEVDVAGLKAKADAKFPDEAGVSRSSERLGFVEQFTQGWFEEKVAPLLNRERGEAIRNMSPSIFP
;
A
#
# COMPACT_ATOMS: atom_id res chain seq x y z
N MET A 1 -30.78 -27.53 2.83
CA MET A 1 -30.86 -26.15 2.31
C MET A 1 -29.65 -25.80 1.45
N ALA A 2 -28.41 -25.93 1.96
CA ALA A 2 -27.18 -25.70 1.19
C ALA A 2 -27.09 -26.54 -0.11
N GLU A 3 -27.48 -27.81 -0.06
CA GLU A 3 -27.48 -28.69 -1.24
C GLU A 3 -28.47 -28.25 -2.32
N ARG A 4 -29.69 -27.84 -1.93
CA ARG A 4 -30.66 -27.22 -2.83
C ARG A 4 -30.16 -25.90 -3.42
N MET A 5 -29.39 -25.11 -2.67
CA MET A 5 -28.78 -23.88 -3.17
C MET A 5 -27.64 -24.18 -4.16
N ARG A 6 -26.86 -25.26 -3.95
CA ARG A 6 -25.86 -25.74 -4.91
C ARG A 6 -26.50 -26.24 -6.20
N GLU A 7 -27.56 -27.04 -6.12
CA GLU A 7 -28.28 -27.54 -7.29
C GLU A 7 -28.94 -26.39 -8.08
N ALA A 8 -29.52 -25.41 -7.39
CA ALA A 8 -30.07 -24.21 -8.02
C ALA A 8 -28.98 -23.37 -8.70
N ALA A 9 -27.80 -23.21 -8.08
CA ALA A 9 -26.68 -22.51 -8.67
C ALA A 9 -26.13 -23.23 -9.92
N ALA A 10 -25.96 -24.56 -9.84
CA ALA A 10 -25.52 -25.38 -10.98
C ALA A 10 -26.52 -25.36 -12.15
N ALA A 11 -27.82 -25.34 -11.86
CA ALA A 11 -28.88 -25.22 -12.86
C ALA A 11 -28.94 -23.83 -13.51
N ALA A 12 -28.66 -22.76 -12.75
CA ALA A 12 -28.60 -21.40 -13.27
C ALA A 12 -27.38 -21.17 -14.18
N ILE A 13 -26.21 -21.73 -13.80
CA ILE A 13 -25.00 -21.73 -14.66
C ILE A 13 -25.29 -22.40 -16.02
N LYS A 14 -26.05 -23.50 -16.03
CA LYS A 14 -26.46 -24.19 -17.26
C LYS A 14 -27.46 -23.42 -18.15
N LYS A 15 -28.15 -22.42 -17.60
CA LYS A 15 -29.26 -21.71 -18.28
C LYS A 15 -28.92 -20.27 -18.69
N GLU A 16 -27.69 -19.81 -18.45
CA GLU A 16 -27.27 -18.41 -18.66
C GLU A 16 -28.21 -17.38 -18.00
N ALA A 17 -28.96 -17.79 -16.97
CA ALA A 17 -29.85 -16.89 -16.26
C ALA A 17 -29.04 -16.09 -15.23
N PRO A 18 -29.23 -14.76 -15.13
CA PRO A 18 -28.55 -13.96 -14.12
C PRO A 18 -28.99 -14.43 -12.73
N MET A 19 -28.08 -15.07 -12.01
CA MET A 19 -28.31 -15.45 -10.61
C MET A 19 -28.38 -14.19 -9.74
N PRO A 20 -29.27 -14.14 -8.74
CA PRO A 20 -29.19 -13.14 -7.68
C PRO A 20 -27.80 -13.18 -7.05
N SER A 21 -27.15 -12.03 -6.89
CA SER A 21 -25.77 -11.91 -6.38
C SER A 21 -25.57 -12.64 -5.04
N GLU A 22 -26.61 -12.71 -4.22
CA GLU A 22 -26.63 -13.42 -2.94
C GLU A 22 -26.53 -14.95 -3.10
N MET A 23 -27.14 -15.56 -4.13
CA MET A 23 -27.04 -17.01 -4.36
C MET A 23 -25.68 -17.42 -4.91
N VAL A 24 -25.04 -16.57 -5.72
CA VAL A 24 -23.68 -16.81 -6.23
C VAL A 24 -22.67 -16.75 -5.08
N LEU A 25 -22.81 -15.78 -4.18
CA LEU A 25 -21.99 -15.69 -2.98
C LEU A 25 -22.17 -16.90 -2.07
N VAL A 26 -23.38 -17.46 -1.94
CA VAL A 26 -23.61 -18.71 -1.19
C VAL A 26 -22.97 -19.91 -1.87
N ALA A 27 -23.01 -19.99 -3.20
CA ALA A 27 -22.33 -21.06 -3.95
C ALA A 27 -20.81 -21.01 -3.71
N TYR A 28 -20.18 -19.83 -3.84
CA TYR A 28 -18.76 -19.63 -3.53
C TYR A 28 -18.43 -19.88 -2.06
N LYS A 29 -19.25 -19.42 -1.11
CA LYS A 29 -19.07 -19.72 0.34
C LYS A 29 -19.19 -21.20 0.66
N SER A 30 -20.00 -21.95 -0.09
CA SER A 30 -20.15 -23.40 0.08
C SER A 30 -18.99 -24.20 -0.51
N MET A 31 -18.13 -23.54 -1.29
CA MET A 31 -16.82 -24.04 -1.69
C MET A 31 -15.83 -23.49 -0.67
N SER A 32 -15.58 -24.22 0.43
CA SER A 32 -14.48 -23.87 1.34
C SER A 32 -13.13 -24.15 0.64
N LYS A 33 -12.83 -23.40 -0.42
CA LYS A 33 -11.49 -23.33 -0.95
C LYS A 33 -10.68 -22.47 0.00
N ASP A 34 -9.52 -22.99 0.39
CA ASP A 34 -8.49 -22.22 1.07
C ASP A 34 -8.25 -20.92 0.26
N TYR A 35 -8.20 -19.74 0.90
CA TYR A 35 -7.97 -18.47 0.19
C TYR A 35 -6.69 -18.53 -0.66
N LYS A 36 -5.74 -19.39 -0.28
CA LYS A 36 -4.49 -19.66 -1.03
C LYS A 36 -4.75 -20.15 -2.45
N ASP A 37 -5.88 -20.79 -2.73
CA ASP A 37 -6.26 -21.21 -4.08
C ASP A 37 -6.56 -20.00 -4.98
N GLU A 38 -6.92 -18.86 -4.39
CA GLU A 38 -7.24 -17.62 -5.08
C GLU A 38 -6.12 -16.57 -4.95
N LEU A 39 -5.06 -16.87 -4.19
CA LEU A 39 -3.90 -16.00 -4.06
C LEU A 39 -3.04 -16.06 -5.32
N ARG A 40 -2.82 -14.89 -5.92
CA ARG A 40 -2.06 -14.74 -7.17
C ARG A 40 -1.10 -13.56 -7.07
N GLY A 41 0.01 -13.64 -7.78
CA GLY A 41 1.02 -12.58 -7.85
C GLY A 41 1.37 -12.22 -9.30
N MET A 42 1.62 -10.93 -9.51
CA MET A 42 2.29 -10.39 -10.69
C MET A 42 3.80 -10.38 -10.47
N ASN A 43 4.57 -10.51 -11.55
CA ASN A 43 6.03 -10.40 -11.50
C ASN A 43 6.48 -8.94 -11.48
N PHE A 44 7.64 -8.67 -10.86
CA PHE A 44 8.28 -7.34 -10.80
C PHE A 44 8.29 -6.60 -12.15
N PHE A 45 8.72 -7.26 -13.23
CA PHE A 45 8.85 -6.63 -14.55
C PHE A 45 7.53 -6.20 -15.20
N ASP A 46 6.40 -6.78 -14.78
CA ASP A 46 5.07 -6.40 -15.28
C ASP A 46 4.47 -5.20 -14.53
N VAL A 47 4.94 -4.90 -13.31
CA VAL A 47 4.30 -3.89 -12.45
C VAL A 47 5.21 -2.75 -12.02
N ALA A 48 6.53 -2.99 -11.91
CA ALA A 48 7.46 -2.05 -11.31
C ALA A 48 8.44 -1.42 -12.33
N VAL A 49 8.60 -2.02 -13.51
CA VAL A 49 9.57 -1.52 -14.50
C VAL A 49 8.87 -0.61 -15.50
N PRO A 50 9.33 0.64 -15.72
CA PRO A 50 8.72 1.58 -16.66
C PRO A 50 9.09 1.26 -18.12
N ASN A 51 8.94 0.00 -18.52
CA ASN A 51 9.06 -0.46 -19.90
C ASN A 51 7.67 -0.45 -20.58
N HIS A 52 7.60 -0.89 -21.85
CA HIS A 52 6.34 -0.95 -22.60
C HIS A 52 5.25 -1.74 -21.85
N ASN A 53 5.60 -2.92 -21.31
CA ASN A 53 4.66 -3.80 -20.62
C ASN A 53 4.16 -3.22 -19.30
N GLY A 54 5.06 -2.70 -18.47
CA GLY A 54 4.70 -2.12 -17.17
C GLY A 54 3.85 -0.85 -17.31
N VAL A 55 4.21 0.04 -18.25
CA VAL A 55 3.39 1.23 -18.52
C VAL A 55 2.01 0.83 -19.05
N ALA A 56 1.95 -0.13 -19.97
CA ALA A 56 0.68 -0.64 -20.50
C ALA A 56 -0.17 -1.34 -19.42
N PHE A 57 0.44 -2.00 -18.43
CA PHE A 57 -0.29 -2.65 -17.34
C PHE A 57 -1.14 -1.64 -16.53
N TRP A 58 -0.57 -0.47 -16.23
CA TRP A 58 -1.19 0.57 -15.41
C TRP A 58 -2.05 1.58 -16.18
N THR A 59 -1.93 1.62 -17.50
CA THR A 59 -2.63 2.60 -18.34
C THR A 59 -4.10 2.22 -18.55
N GLN A 60 -5.04 3.12 -18.25
CA GLN A 60 -6.45 2.99 -18.65
C GLN A 60 -7.07 4.35 -19.05
N PRO A 61 -7.93 4.40 -20.11
CA PRO A 61 -8.06 3.41 -21.18
C PRO A 61 -6.80 3.37 -22.07
N GLY A 62 -6.55 2.25 -22.76
CA GLY A 62 -5.41 2.11 -23.69
C GLY A 62 -4.22 1.29 -23.21
N GLY A 63 -4.31 0.65 -22.04
CA GLY A 63 -3.35 -0.36 -21.58
C GLY A 63 -3.83 -1.81 -21.79
N ILE A 64 -3.15 -2.77 -21.15
CA ILE A 64 -3.47 -4.21 -21.24
C ILE A 64 -4.90 -4.46 -20.70
N PRO A 65 -5.78 -5.16 -21.45
CA PRO A 65 -7.12 -5.52 -20.99
C PRO A 65 -7.14 -6.29 -19.66
N GLY A 66 -8.27 -6.22 -18.94
CA GLY A 66 -8.46 -6.95 -17.67
C GLY A 66 -8.14 -8.46 -17.74
N PRO A 67 -8.72 -9.21 -18.70
CA PRO A 67 -8.44 -10.64 -18.86
C PRO A 67 -6.97 -10.96 -19.12
N GLU A 68 -6.31 -10.14 -19.95
CA GLU A 68 -4.90 -10.33 -20.29
C GLU A 68 -3.99 -10.05 -19.08
N ARG A 69 -4.31 -9.03 -18.26
CA ARG A 69 -3.62 -8.78 -16.99
C ARG A 69 -3.77 -9.96 -16.03
N TYR A 70 -5.00 -10.47 -15.90
CA TYR A 70 -5.27 -11.64 -15.05
C TYR A 70 -4.51 -12.87 -15.51
N ALA A 71 -4.45 -13.13 -16.82
CA ALA A 71 -3.72 -14.26 -17.39
C ALA A 71 -2.21 -14.20 -17.13
N LYS A 72 -1.63 -13.01 -16.92
CA LYS A 72 -0.22 -12.84 -16.55
C LYS A 72 0.06 -13.12 -15.07
N SER A 73 -0.93 -12.98 -14.19
CA SER A 73 -0.75 -13.33 -12.78
C SER A 73 -0.57 -14.84 -12.63
N THR A 74 0.22 -15.25 -11.64
CA THR A 74 0.47 -16.67 -11.34
C THR A 74 -0.06 -17.01 -9.96
N ALA A 75 -0.54 -18.24 -9.76
CA ALA A 75 -0.93 -18.70 -8.42
C ALA A 75 0.31 -18.75 -7.52
N CYS A 76 0.20 -18.21 -6.30
CA CYS A 76 1.31 -18.21 -5.35
C CYS A 76 0.82 -18.60 -3.95
N ARG A 77 1.71 -19.22 -3.17
CA ARG A 77 1.42 -19.61 -1.77
C ARG A 77 1.78 -18.51 -0.78
N GLU A 78 2.76 -17.70 -1.16
CA GLU A 78 3.30 -16.59 -0.41
C GLU A 78 3.39 -15.39 -1.35
N LEU A 79 3.41 -14.20 -0.76
CA LEU A 79 3.38 -12.96 -1.48
C LEU A 79 4.38 -11.98 -0.88
N ASP A 80 5.24 -11.39 -1.72
CA ASP A 80 6.19 -10.39 -1.23
C ASP A 80 5.48 -9.07 -0.94
N PHE A 81 4.64 -8.60 -1.86
CA PHE A 81 3.93 -7.34 -1.73
C PHE A 81 2.43 -7.45 -1.93
N PHE A 82 1.68 -6.93 -0.96
CA PHE A 82 0.34 -6.40 -1.21
C PHE A 82 0.48 -4.94 -1.67
N VAL A 83 -0.07 -4.59 -2.83
CA VAL A 83 -0.03 -3.22 -3.36
C VAL A 83 -1.39 -2.55 -3.15
N SER A 84 -1.46 -1.59 -2.22
CA SER A 84 -2.61 -0.69 -2.10
C SER A 84 -2.38 0.55 -2.95
N HIS A 85 -3.33 0.85 -3.84
CA HIS A 85 -3.16 1.93 -4.79
C HIS A 85 -4.48 2.50 -5.31
N VAL A 86 -4.42 3.73 -5.82
CA VAL A 86 -5.48 4.29 -6.67
C VAL A 86 -5.38 3.68 -8.07
N LEU A 87 -6.52 3.37 -8.70
CA LEU A 87 -6.60 2.76 -10.04
C LEU A 87 -6.46 3.76 -11.20
N ARG A 88 -6.66 5.07 -10.94
CA ARG A 88 -6.73 6.10 -11.98
C ARG A 88 -5.73 7.21 -11.75
N ALA A 89 -5.32 7.82 -12.86
CA ALA A 89 -4.62 9.10 -12.86
C ALA A 89 -5.40 10.14 -12.04
N ASP A 90 -4.64 11.01 -11.38
CA ASP A 90 -5.18 12.08 -10.55
C ASP A 90 -5.47 13.31 -11.43
N PRO A 91 -6.74 13.57 -11.84
CA PRO A 91 -7.09 14.77 -12.61
C PRO A 91 -6.75 16.08 -11.88
N ASN A 92 -6.62 16.05 -10.56
CA ASN A 92 -6.33 17.20 -9.71
C ASN A 92 -4.85 17.31 -9.35
N SER A 93 -4.02 16.38 -9.83
CA SER A 93 -2.57 16.42 -9.71
C SER A 93 -2.08 17.80 -10.16
N PRO A 94 -1.29 18.52 -9.33
CA PRO A 94 -0.70 19.79 -9.76
C PRO A 94 0.19 19.58 -10.95
N ASN A 95 0.89 18.45 -11.02
CA ASN A 95 1.67 18.10 -12.18
C ASN A 95 0.74 17.70 -13.34
N LYS A 96 0.67 18.55 -14.37
CA LYS A 96 -0.09 18.28 -15.61
C LYS A 96 0.34 16.97 -16.28
N MET A 97 1.60 16.57 -16.14
CA MET A 97 2.11 15.33 -16.73
C MET A 97 1.42 14.11 -16.11
N MET A 98 1.19 14.12 -14.80
CA MET A 98 0.51 13.06 -14.04
C MET A 98 -0.98 12.88 -14.39
N LYS A 99 -1.54 13.79 -15.20
CA LYS A 99 -2.90 13.68 -15.74
C LYS A 99 -2.96 12.82 -17.00
N THR A 100 -1.82 12.56 -17.64
CA THR A 100 -1.76 11.73 -18.84
C THR A 100 -1.63 10.25 -18.48
N PRO A 101 -2.37 9.33 -19.13
CA PRO A 101 -2.35 7.91 -18.76
C PRO A 101 -0.97 7.26 -18.84
N ILE A 102 -0.16 7.60 -19.84
CA ILE A 102 1.20 7.07 -20.03
C ILE A 102 2.11 7.49 -18.87
N VAL A 103 2.12 8.78 -18.53
CA VAL A 103 2.95 9.26 -17.41
C VAL A 103 2.47 8.71 -16.09
N TYR A 104 1.15 8.55 -15.91
CA TYR A 104 0.61 7.85 -14.76
C TYR A 104 1.13 6.40 -14.67
N GLY A 105 1.18 5.67 -15.78
CA GLY A 105 1.74 4.32 -15.82
C GLY A 105 3.24 4.30 -15.47
N ILE A 106 4.02 5.24 -16.02
CA ILE A 106 5.45 5.41 -15.67
C ILE A 106 5.61 5.70 -14.17
N GLN A 107 4.80 6.61 -13.63
CA GLN A 107 4.84 6.94 -12.21
C GLN A 107 4.52 5.71 -11.36
N LYS A 108 3.48 4.94 -11.70
CA LYS A 108 3.11 3.74 -10.94
C LYS A 108 4.23 2.71 -10.92
N CYS A 109 4.85 2.42 -12.07
CA CYS A 109 6.04 1.59 -12.12
C CYS A 109 7.13 2.14 -11.19
N THR A 110 7.41 3.44 -11.29
CA THR A 110 8.46 4.10 -10.49
C THR A 110 8.16 4.03 -8.98
N ASP A 111 6.92 4.25 -8.55
CA ASP A 111 6.52 4.15 -7.16
C ASP A 111 6.71 2.73 -6.64
N ILE A 112 6.35 1.72 -7.45
CA ILE A 112 6.50 0.31 -7.07
C ILE A 112 7.96 -0.09 -7.04
N TYR A 113 8.77 0.34 -8.01
CA TYR A 113 10.21 0.17 -8.01
C TYR A 113 10.84 0.74 -6.73
N ILE A 114 10.51 1.99 -6.40
CA ILE A 114 11.02 2.67 -5.20
C ILE A 114 10.60 1.94 -3.92
N GLY A 115 9.33 1.56 -3.81
CA GLY A 115 8.85 0.81 -2.66
C GLY A 115 9.51 -0.57 -2.51
N SER A 116 9.77 -1.24 -3.63
CA SER A 116 10.50 -2.51 -3.67
C SER A 116 11.95 -2.33 -3.23
N HIS A 117 12.59 -1.24 -3.66
CA HIS A 117 13.94 -0.89 -3.24
C HIS A 117 14.03 -0.58 -1.73
N CYS A 118 13.02 0.09 -1.14
CA CYS A 118 12.97 0.28 0.32
C CYS A 118 12.97 -1.06 1.06
N ALA A 119 12.05 -1.96 0.68
CA ALA A 119 11.97 -3.27 1.31
C ALA A 119 13.28 -4.06 1.13
N LEU A 120 13.86 -4.03 -0.07
CA LEU A 120 15.13 -4.69 -0.36
C LEU A 120 16.28 -4.13 0.49
N THR A 121 16.40 -2.80 0.58
CA THR A 121 17.44 -2.14 1.39
C THR A 121 17.35 -2.60 2.84
N ARG A 122 16.14 -2.71 3.37
CA ARG A 122 15.90 -3.25 4.69
C ARG A 122 16.31 -4.73 4.80
N LEU A 123 15.93 -5.57 3.83
CA LEU A 123 16.32 -6.98 3.84
C LEU A 123 17.84 -7.17 3.81
N VAL A 124 18.55 -6.30 3.10
CA VAL A 124 20.02 -6.27 3.11
C VAL A 124 20.53 -5.82 4.49
N ALA A 125 19.97 -4.76 5.06
CA ALA A 125 20.36 -4.27 6.38
C ALA A 125 20.13 -5.32 7.50
N GLU A 126 19.10 -6.15 7.37
CA GLU A 126 18.80 -7.28 8.25
C GLU A 126 19.65 -8.53 7.96
N GLY A 127 20.51 -8.51 6.93
CA GLY A 127 21.33 -9.65 6.51
C GLY A 127 20.54 -10.81 5.89
N LYS A 128 19.28 -10.58 5.50
CA LYS A 128 18.40 -11.59 4.87
C LYS A 128 18.65 -11.73 3.37
N VAL A 129 19.23 -10.72 2.75
CA VAL A 129 19.62 -10.69 1.34
C VAL A 129 21.03 -10.11 1.25
N LYS A 130 21.91 -10.72 0.45
CA LYS A 130 23.24 -10.16 0.24
C LYS A 130 23.19 -9.01 -0.76
N GLN A 131 24.06 -8.01 -0.59
CA GLN A 131 24.07 -6.82 -1.45
C GLN A 131 24.28 -7.19 -2.94
N GLU A 132 25.14 -8.16 -3.23
CA GLU A 132 25.43 -8.64 -4.59
C GLU A 132 24.26 -9.39 -5.25
N GLU A 133 23.34 -9.95 -4.46
CA GLU A 133 22.15 -10.69 -4.91
C GLU A 133 20.90 -9.78 -4.94
N ALA A 134 21.01 -8.53 -4.50
CA ALA A 134 19.87 -7.68 -4.19
C ALA A 134 18.95 -7.43 -5.41
N PHE A 135 19.53 -7.16 -6.58
CA PHE A 135 18.73 -6.93 -7.79
C PHE A 135 18.01 -8.20 -8.27
N GLU A 136 18.70 -9.34 -8.28
CA GLU A 136 18.09 -10.63 -8.63
C GLU A 136 16.93 -10.95 -7.69
N TYR A 137 17.15 -10.75 -6.39
CA TYR A 137 16.13 -10.92 -5.37
C TYR A 137 14.89 -10.05 -5.64
N MET A 138 15.08 -8.76 -5.90
CA MET A 138 13.99 -7.84 -6.22
C MET A 138 13.26 -8.22 -7.51
N SER A 139 14.00 -8.69 -8.53
CA SER A 139 13.43 -9.09 -9.81
C SER A 139 12.49 -10.30 -9.72
N ASN A 140 12.66 -11.11 -8.67
CA ASN A 140 11.86 -12.30 -8.38
C ASN A 140 10.72 -12.05 -7.39
N MET A 141 10.55 -10.81 -6.91
CA MET A 141 9.45 -10.47 -5.99
C MET A 141 8.08 -10.56 -6.69
N SER A 142 7.10 -10.99 -5.91
CA SER A 142 5.70 -11.16 -6.30
C SER A 142 4.80 -10.04 -5.76
N TYR A 143 3.87 -9.57 -6.59
CA TYR A 143 3.03 -8.40 -6.30
C TYR A 143 1.55 -8.72 -6.48
N TRP A 144 0.78 -8.59 -5.41
CA TRP A 144 -0.67 -8.66 -5.49
C TRP A 144 -1.20 -7.25 -5.70
N CYS A 145 -1.95 -7.08 -6.78
CA CYS A 145 -2.73 -5.89 -7.04
C CYS A 145 -4.07 -6.31 -7.63
N ASP A 146 -5.15 -5.64 -7.23
CA ASP A 146 -6.52 -6.03 -7.60
C ASP A 146 -6.70 -6.09 -9.12
N ILE A 147 -6.07 -5.17 -9.86
CA ILE A 147 -6.19 -5.01 -11.31
C ILE A 147 -5.63 -6.19 -12.12
N GLY A 148 -4.65 -6.92 -11.57
CA GLY A 148 -3.98 -8.03 -12.24
C GLY A 148 -4.16 -9.38 -11.55
N CYS A 149 -4.42 -9.40 -10.24
CA CYS A 149 -4.53 -10.64 -9.46
C CYS A 149 -5.98 -11.08 -9.24
N VAL A 150 -6.95 -10.24 -9.62
CA VAL A 150 -8.38 -10.55 -9.57
C VAL A 150 -8.96 -10.52 -10.98
N ASP A 151 -9.76 -11.52 -11.32
CA ASP A 151 -10.46 -11.57 -12.60
C ASP A 151 -11.44 -10.39 -12.68
N GLN A 152 -11.20 -9.48 -13.62
CA GLN A 152 -12.01 -8.27 -13.79
C GLN A 152 -13.31 -8.51 -14.58
N VAL A 153 -13.48 -9.70 -15.17
CA VAL A 153 -14.67 -10.08 -15.95
C VAL A 153 -15.65 -10.90 -15.10
N ASP A 154 -15.16 -11.82 -14.27
CA ASP A 154 -15.99 -12.56 -13.31
C ASP A 154 -16.32 -11.67 -12.09
N ILE A 155 -17.34 -10.80 -12.25
CA ILE A 155 -17.77 -9.85 -11.21
C ILE A 155 -18.14 -10.57 -9.89
N PRO A 156 -18.92 -11.67 -9.88
CA PRO A 156 -19.19 -12.39 -8.65
C PRO A 156 -17.92 -12.91 -7.95
N LYS A 157 -16.98 -13.51 -8.68
CA LYS A 157 -15.72 -13.99 -8.11
C LYS A 157 -14.87 -12.84 -7.59
N LYS A 158 -14.76 -11.74 -8.34
CA LYS A 158 -14.08 -10.52 -7.91
C LYS A 158 -14.62 -10.01 -6.58
N MET A 159 -15.94 -9.86 -6.48
CA MET A 159 -16.57 -9.37 -5.27
C MET A 159 -16.45 -10.36 -4.11
N PHE A 160 -16.47 -11.67 -4.38
CA PHE A 160 -16.18 -12.69 -3.37
C PHE A 160 -14.77 -12.52 -2.80
N ILE A 161 -13.76 -12.42 -3.67
CA ILE A 161 -12.36 -12.25 -3.26
C ILE A 161 -12.18 -10.95 -2.46
N ILE A 162 -12.62 -9.81 -2.99
CA ILE A 162 -12.45 -8.50 -2.34
C ILE A 162 -13.17 -8.44 -1.00
N ARG A 163 -14.39 -8.99 -0.89
CA ARG A 163 -15.17 -8.91 0.36
C ARG A 163 -14.65 -9.85 1.44
N ASN A 164 -14.23 -11.05 1.08
CA ASN A 164 -13.95 -12.11 2.06
C ASN A 164 -12.45 -12.34 2.30
N HIS A 165 -11.58 -12.05 1.33
CA HIS A 165 -10.16 -12.46 1.38
C HIS A 165 -9.14 -11.31 1.30
N LEU A 166 -9.59 -10.06 1.09
CA LEU A 166 -8.68 -8.92 1.03
C LEU A 166 -7.83 -8.79 2.30
N GLY A 167 -8.46 -8.95 3.47
CA GLY A 167 -7.76 -8.96 4.76
C GLY A 167 -6.71 -10.07 4.82
N ASP A 168 -7.05 -11.28 4.38
CA ASP A 168 -6.14 -12.41 4.33
C ASP A 168 -4.92 -12.09 3.46
N PHE A 169 -5.11 -11.54 2.27
CA PHE A 169 -4.00 -11.19 1.37
C PHE A 169 -3.07 -10.13 2.00
N VAL A 170 -3.64 -9.11 2.65
CA VAL A 170 -2.85 -8.08 3.34
C VAL A 170 -2.04 -8.67 4.49
N GLN A 171 -2.63 -9.57 5.29
CA GLN A 171 -1.91 -10.20 6.41
C GLN A 171 -0.84 -11.19 5.94
N ASN A 172 -1.07 -11.88 4.82
CA ASN A 172 -0.14 -12.87 4.26
C ASN A 172 1.00 -12.28 3.43
N ALA A 173 0.89 -11.02 3.02
CA ALA A 173 1.99 -10.36 2.33
C ALA A 173 3.16 -10.13 3.29
N ARG A 174 4.38 -10.31 2.81
CA ARG A 174 5.58 -9.98 3.60
C ARG A 174 5.70 -8.48 3.84
N PHE A 175 5.42 -7.70 2.81
CA PHE A 175 5.38 -6.24 2.82
C PHE A 175 4.03 -5.75 2.32
N VAL A 176 3.65 -4.56 2.78
CA VAL A 176 2.54 -3.83 2.18
C VAL A 176 3.10 -2.57 1.56
N LEU A 177 2.84 -2.37 0.28
CA LEU A 177 3.21 -1.17 -0.43
C LEU A 177 1.98 -0.29 -0.66
N CYS A 178 1.97 0.87 -0.01
CA CYS A 178 0.94 1.89 -0.18
C CYS A 178 1.44 2.96 -1.15
N VAL A 179 0.94 2.93 -2.38
CA VAL A 179 1.27 3.93 -3.40
C VAL A 179 0.41 5.17 -3.21
N VAL A 180 0.87 6.05 -2.32
CA VAL A 180 0.10 7.22 -1.87
C VAL A 180 0.08 8.31 -2.92
N SER A 181 -1.01 9.07 -2.99
CA SER A 181 -1.15 10.29 -3.78
C SER A 181 -2.23 11.15 -3.13
N THR A 182 -2.51 12.34 -3.68
CA THR A 182 -3.60 13.16 -3.14
C THR A 182 -4.94 12.43 -3.23
N HIS A 183 -5.12 11.65 -4.31
CA HIS A 183 -6.30 10.83 -4.53
C HIS A 183 -6.36 9.59 -3.62
N TYR A 184 -5.24 9.09 -3.12
CA TYR A 184 -5.26 7.92 -2.24
C TYR A 184 -6.15 8.17 -1.00
N PHE A 185 -6.03 9.35 -0.41
CA PHE A 185 -6.80 9.74 0.78
C PHE A 185 -8.25 10.17 0.48
N SER A 186 -8.68 10.13 -0.79
CA SER A 186 -10.05 10.41 -1.20
C SER A 186 -10.78 9.17 -1.73
N ARG A 187 -10.22 7.95 -1.56
CA ARG A 187 -10.79 6.70 -2.07
C ARG A 187 -11.10 5.74 -0.93
N ALA A 188 -12.37 5.37 -0.78
CA ALA A 188 -12.84 4.55 0.34
C ALA A 188 -12.07 3.22 0.47
N TRP A 189 -11.86 2.51 -0.63
CA TRP A 189 -11.10 1.26 -0.66
C TRP A 189 -9.64 1.45 -0.23
N CYS A 190 -8.95 2.47 -0.74
CA CYS A 190 -7.56 2.75 -0.36
C CYS A 190 -7.44 3.08 1.14
N LEU A 191 -8.39 3.85 1.68
CA LEU A 191 -8.44 4.13 3.12
C LEU A 191 -8.64 2.86 3.94
N TYR A 192 -9.58 1.99 3.53
CA TYR A 192 -9.86 0.73 4.21
C TYR A 192 -8.65 -0.21 4.14
N GLU A 193 -8.10 -0.45 2.95
CA GLU A 193 -6.88 -1.24 2.75
C GLU A 193 -5.75 -0.74 3.64
N PHE A 194 -5.49 0.57 3.65
CA PHE A 194 -4.47 1.18 4.49
C PHE A 194 -4.65 0.83 5.97
N CYS A 195 -5.88 0.96 6.49
CA CYS A 195 -6.19 0.59 7.87
C CYS A 195 -6.10 -0.92 8.14
N ILE A 196 -6.45 -1.77 7.19
CA ILE A 196 -6.26 -3.22 7.32
C ILE A 196 -4.77 -3.58 7.43
N CYS A 197 -3.89 -2.84 6.74
CA CYS A 197 -2.44 -3.00 6.88
C CYS A 197 -1.98 -2.69 8.31
N LEU A 198 -2.62 -1.74 8.98
CA LEU A 198 -2.33 -1.39 10.38
C LEU A 198 -2.78 -2.45 11.38
N LYS A 199 -3.52 -3.48 10.97
CA LYS A 199 -3.82 -4.64 11.82
C LYS A 199 -2.62 -5.58 11.95
N ARG A 200 -1.61 -5.46 11.07
CA ARG A 200 -0.39 -6.27 11.11
C ARG A 200 0.40 -6.03 12.39
N GLU A 201 1.09 -7.05 12.88
CA GLU A 201 1.98 -6.90 14.03
C GLU A 201 3.18 -6.01 13.69
N LYS A 202 3.83 -6.28 12.55
CA LYS A 202 5.04 -5.60 12.07
C LYS A 202 4.70 -4.40 11.18
N LEU A 203 4.41 -3.25 11.80
CA LEU A 203 4.06 -1.99 11.10
C LEU A 203 5.19 -1.40 10.25
N ASP A 204 6.41 -1.80 10.58
CA ASP A 204 7.63 -1.47 9.88
C ASP A 204 7.75 -2.15 8.50
N THR A 205 6.92 -3.16 8.21
CA THR A 205 6.76 -3.77 6.88
C THR A 205 5.82 -3.01 5.93
N ILE A 206 5.18 -1.94 6.40
CA ILE A 206 4.29 -1.10 5.58
C ILE A 206 5.09 0.01 4.91
N VAL A 207 5.32 -0.05 3.62
CA VAL A 207 6.09 0.91 2.83
C VAL A 207 5.17 1.95 2.21
N ILE A 208 5.44 3.23 2.46
CA ILE A 208 4.82 4.35 1.73
C ILE A 208 5.70 4.69 0.53
N ALA A 209 5.15 4.64 -0.68
CA ALA A 209 5.88 5.02 -1.88
C ALA A 209 5.13 6.10 -2.67
N ASN A 210 5.86 7.15 -3.02
CA ASN A 210 5.46 8.14 -4.01
C ASN A 210 6.72 8.90 -4.49
N ALA A 211 7.17 8.60 -5.71
CA ALA A 211 8.31 9.26 -6.34
C ALA A 211 8.05 10.76 -6.53
N ALA A 212 6.82 11.17 -6.84
CA ALA A 212 6.50 12.57 -7.03
C ALA A 212 6.57 13.37 -5.71
N VAL A 213 6.14 12.79 -4.59
CA VAL A 213 6.33 13.33 -3.23
C VAL A 213 7.80 13.35 -2.86
N THR A 214 8.60 12.43 -3.40
CA THR A 214 10.06 12.49 -3.29
C THR A 214 10.55 13.74 -4.04
N TRP A 215 10.27 13.92 -5.32
CA TRP A 215 10.92 15.00 -6.09
C TRP A 215 10.28 16.40 -5.99
N PHE A 216 8.98 16.50 -5.71
CA PHE A 216 8.22 17.75 -5.84
C PHE A 216 7.59 18.20 -4.52
N GLU A 217 7.99 19.38 -4.04
CA GLU A 217 7.43 19.96 -2.81
C GLU A 217 5.94 20.27 -2.92
N SER A 218 5.48 20.72 -4.09
CA SER A 218 4.07 20.97 -4.35
C SER A 218 3.21 19.72 -4.19
N GLU A 219 3.71 18.55 -4.63
CA GLU A 219 3.03 17.26 -4.44
C GLU A 219 3.01 16.86 -2.97
N ARG A 220 4.15 17.00 -2.25
CA ARG A 220 4.20 16.75 -0.80
C ARG A 220 3.15 17.54 -0.03
N ARG A 221 3.08 18.86 -0.28
CA ARG A 221 2.12 19.75 0.39
C ARG A 221 0.68 19.33 0.11
N LYS A 222 0.37 18.97 -1.12
CA LYS A 222 -0.98 18.47 -1.44
C LYS A 222 -1.32 17.13 -0.81
N VAL A 223 -0.35 16.22 -0.72
CA VAL A 223 -0.56 14.95 0.00
C VAL A 223 -0.78 15.22 1.49
N ALA A 224 0.00 16.11 2.11
CA ALA A 224 -0.23 16.57 3.48
C ALA A 224 -1.64 17.16 3.67
N ASP A 225 -2.10 18.02 2.76
CA ASP A 225 -3.45 18.58 2.78
C ASP A 225 -4.53 17.50 2.61
N ALA A 226 -4.28 16.50 1.76
CA ALA A 226 -5.17 15.36 1.57
C ALA A 226 -5.28 14.49 2.83
N ILE A 227 -4.17 14.30 3.58
CA ILE A 227 -4.20 13.64 4.90
C ILE A 227 -5.05 14.44 5.88
N VAL A 228 -4.81 15.75 6.03
CA VAL A 228 -5.55 16.60 6.98
C VAL A 228 -7.06 16.58 6.69
N SER A 229 -7.42 16.68 5.42
CA SER A 229 -8.82 16.69 4.96
C SER A 229 -9.45 15.30 4.80
N CYS A 230 -8.68 14.23 4.99
CA CYS A 230 -9.15 12.86 4.83
C CYS A 230 -10.40 12.60 5.66
N SER A 231 -11.39 11.97 5.05
CA SER A 231 -12.57 11.47 5.75
C SER A 231 -13.24 10.38 4.93
N PHE A 232 -13.58 9.26 5.57
CA PHE A 232 -14.33 8.18 4.96
C PHE A 232 -15.68 8.67 4.42
N GLU A 233 -16.37 9.53 5.18
CA GLU A 233 -17.67 10.09 4.77
C GLU A 233 -17.56 10.80 3.41
N LYS A 234 -16.51 11.60 3.21
CA LYS A 234 -16.26 12.37 1.98
C LYS A 234 -15.51 11.60 0.89
N SER A 235 -15.13 10.35 1.16
CA SER A 235 -14.34 9.56 0.21
C SER A 235 -15.16 9.09 -1.00
N ASN A 236 -14.51 8.80 -2.10
CA ASN A 236 -15.15 8.36 -3.34
C ASN A 236 -15.08 6.84 -3.44
N CYS A 237 -16.17 6.24 -3.91
CA CYS A 237 -16.19 4.85 -4.37
C CYS A 237 -16.28 4.83 -5.90
N PHE A 238 -15.81 3.75 -6.53
CA PHE A 238 -16.07 3.55 -7.96
C PHE A 238 -17.52 3.11 -8.16
N ASP A 239 -17.94 2.08 -7.41
CA ASP A 239 -19.31 1.62 -7.35
C ASP A 239 -20.00 2.19 -6.08
N PRO A 240 -21.17 2.85 -6.18
CA PRO A 240 -21.90 3.33 -5.01
C PRO A 240 -22.22 2.25 -3.97
N THR A 241 -22.33 0.98 -4.39
CA THR A 241 -22.58 -0.16 -3.49
C THR A 241 -21.37 -0.51 -2.62
N ASP A 242 -20.15 -0.21 -3.08
CA ASP A 242 -18.91 -0.42 -2.32
C ASP A 242 -18.92 0.35 -1.00
N ARG A 243 -19.50 1.56 -0.99
CA ARG A 243 -19.57 2.37 0.22
C ARG A 243 -20.22 1.62 1.37
N LYS A 244 -21.37 0.99 1.12
CA LYS A 244 -22.11 0.24 2.16
C LYS A 244 -21.32 -0.95 2.66
N ILE A 245 -20.57 -1.61 1.78
CA ILE A 245 -19.74 -2.77 2.12
C ILE A 245 -18.57 -2.34 3.00
N ILE A 246 -17.85 -1.28 2.60
CA ILE A 246 -16.71 -0.77 3.35
C ILE A 246 -17.18 -0.20 4.69
N GLU A 247 -18.30 0.53 4.71
CA GLU A 247 -18.88 1.06 5.95
C GLU A 247 -19.27 -0.06 6.92
N ALA A 248 -19.89 -1.14 6.41
CA ALA A 248 -20.19 -2.32 7.24
C ALA A 248 -18.90 -2.93 7.83
N LYS A 249 -17.84 -3.07 7.02
CA LYS A 249 -16.54 -3.56 7.48
C LYS A 249 -15.88 -2.62 8.50
N ILE A 250 -15.95 -1.31 8.29
CA ILE A 250 -15.45 -0.32 9.26
C ILE A 250 -16.20 -0.47 10.59
N ASN A 251 -17.53 -0.58 10.54
CA ASN A 251 -18.35 -0.74 11.73
C ASN A 251 -18.17 -2.09 12.42
N GLU A 252 -17.73 -3.13 11.70
CA GLU A 252 -17.39 -4.44 12.26
C GLU A 252 -16.02 -4.42 12.95
N GLU A 253 -15.02 -3.85 12.29
CA GLU A 253 -13.61 -3.99 12.68
C GLU A 253 -13.08 -2.84 13.54
N PHE A 254 -13.70 -1.66 13.49
CA PHE A 254 -13.22 -0.44 14.14
C PHE A 254 -14.24 0.13 15.14
N ALA A 255 -13.75 0.86 16.14
CA ALA A 255 -14.56 1.44 17.21
C ALA A 255 -15.68 2.35 16.67
N SER A 256 -15.34 3.23 15.72
CA SER A 256 -16.29 4.03 14.93
C SER A 256 -15.61 4.56 13.67
N VAL A 257 -16.39 5.14 12.74
CA VAL A 257 -15.86 5.86 11.57
C VAL A 257 -14.90 6.98 11.98
N ALA A 258 -15.16 7.67 13.10
CA ALA A 258 -14.27 8.73 13.58
C ALA A 258 -12.91 8.19 14.05
N HIS A 259 -12.88 7.05 14.75
CA HIS A 259 -11.64 6.38 15.13
C HIS A 259 -10.89 5.84 13.92
N PHE A 260 -11.61 5.31 12.92
CA PHE A 260 -11.05 4.91 11.64
C PHE A 260 -10.36 6.09 10.94
N ASP A 261 -11.06 7.21 10.76
CA ASP A 261 -10.52 8.42 10.12
C ASP A 261 -9.29 8.96 10.89
N ARG A 262 -9.35 8.96 12.23
CA ARG A 262 -8.23 9.36 13.08
C ARG A 262 -7.01 8.45 12.86
N LEU A 263 -7.20 7.13 12.92
CA LEU A 263 -6.12 6.16 12.73
C LEU A 263 -5.48 6.29 11.33
N VAL A 264 -6.28 6.44 10.27
CA VAL A 264 -5.78 6.69 8.90
C VAL A 264 -4.84 7.89 8.90
N LYS A 265 -5.29 9.03 9.45
CA LYS A 265 -4.49 10.27 9.44
C LYS A 265 -3.21 10.14 10.24
N TYR A 266 -3.31 9.55 11.44
CA TYR A 266 -2.17 9.38 12.34
C TYR A 266 -1.10 8.50 11.69
N ALA A 267 -1.51 7.33 11.18
CA ALA A 267 -0.62 6.41 10.48
C ALA A 267 -0.06 6.99 9.19
N ALA A 268 -0.86 7.73 8.42
CA ALA A 268 -0.38 8.38 7.21
C ALA A 268 0.71 9.41 7.51
N CYS A 269 0.56 10.22 8.58
CA CYS A 269 1.60 11.16 9.02
C CYS A 269 2.87 10.41 9.44
N ALA A 270 2.74 9.43 10.33
CA ALA A 270 3.84 8.68 10.90
C ALA A 270 4.64 7.91 9.82
N LEU A 271 3.95 7.17 8.95
CA LEU A 271 4.59 6.36 7.91
C LEU A 271 5.16 7.23 6.78
N SER A 272 4.53 8.36 6.45
CA SER A 272 5.09 9.31 5.47
C SER A 272 6.33 10.01 6.01
N ALA A 273 6.35 10.36 7.30
CA ALA A 273 7.53 10.89 7.97
C ALA A 273 8.69 9.88 7.93
N ARG A 274 8.43 8.60 8.21
CA ARG A 274 9.42 7.53 8.11
C ARG A 274 9.99 7.41 6.70
N ALA A 275 9.12 7.35 5.68
CA ALA A 275 9.56 7.31 4.29
C ALA A 275 10.38 8.55 3.90
N ALA A 276 9.98 9.73 4.39
CA ALA A 276 10.70 10.98 4.14
C ALA A 276 12.05 11.07 4.87
N LEU A 277 12.27 10.37 5.98
CA LEU A 277 13.61 10.24 6.56
C LEU A 277 14.49 9.37 5.69
N PHE A 278 14.00 8.20 5.27
CA PHE A 278 14.76 7.28 4.43
C PHE A 278 15.25 7.95 3.13
N PHE A 279 14.36 8.67 2.43
CA PHE A 279 14.76 9.37 1.20
C PHE A 279 15.32 10.78 1.43
N GLY A 280 14.75 11.54 2.36
CA GLY A 280 15.00 12.98 2.47
C GLY A 280 16.37 13.36 3.03
N VAL A 281 17.05 12.45 3.74
CA VAL A 281 18.38 12.72 4.31
C VAL A 281 19.37 13.10 3.21
N ASP A 282 19.39 12.39 2.09
CA ASP A 282 20.33 12.68 1.00
C ASP A 282 19.84 13.77 0.07
N PHE A 283 18.52 13.93 -0.06
CA PHE A 283 17.98 14.79 -1.09
C PHE A 283 17.66 16.20 -0.56
N TYR A 284 16.96 16.40 0.56
CA TYR A 284 16.53 17.76 0.96
C TYR A 284 16.08 17.91 2.43
N LYS A 285 16.64 18.90 3.12
CA LYS A 285 16.39 19.20 4.56
C LYS A 285 14.93 19.59 4.90
N SER A 286 14.17 20.18 3.98
CA SER A 286 12.80 20.67 4.25
C SER A 286 11.69 19.61 4.10
N TRP A 287 12.04 18.39 3.67
CA TRP A 287 11.03 17.36 3.40
C TRP A 287 10.30 16.88 4.64
N TYR A 288 11.04 16.78 5.74
CA TYR A 288 10.57 16.11 6.92
C TYR A 288 9.64 16.98 7.79
N SER A 289 9.89 18.29 7.85
CA SER A 289 9.08 19.22 8.65
C SER A 289 7.62 19.30 8.21
N ILE A 290 7.33 19.04 6.92
CA ILE A 290 5.96 18.98 6.40
C ILE A 290 5.11 17.97 7.18
N TRP A 291 5.66 16.82 7.54
CA TRP A 291 4.92 15.78 8.27
C TRP A 291 4.73 16.13 9.74
N THR A 292 5.70 16.84 10.33
CA THR A 292 5.55 17.43 11.68
C THR A 292 4.41 18.45 11.69
N ASP A 293 4.36 19.35 10.71
CA ASP A 293 3.30 20.35 10.58
C ASP A 293 1.94 19.70 10.27
N THR A 294 1.94 18.63 9.47
CA THR A 294 0.73 17.84 9.18
C THR A 294 0.16 17.20 10.44
N ALA A 295 1.02 16.61 11.29
CA ALA A 295 0.61 16.05 12.58
C ALA A 295 -0.02 17.12 13.49
N LYS A 296 0.59 18.32 13.59
CA LYS A 296 0.02 19.46 14.33
C LYS A 296 -1.35 19.88 13.78
N ARG A 297 -1.48 20.00 12.46
CA ARG A 297 -2.75 20.36 11.81
C ARG A 297 -3.86 19.33 12.04
N CYS A 298 -3.50 18.08 12.27
CA CYS A 298 -4.43 17.01 12.66
C CYS A 298 -4.70 16.94 14.17
N GLY A 299 -4.01 17.74 14.99
CA GLY A 299 -4.10 17.70 16.45
C GLY A 299 -3.40 16.50 17.10
N PHE A 300 -2.33 15.99 16.47
CA PHE A 300 -1.51 14.88 16.98
C PHE A 300 -0.22 15.42 17.60
N ASP A 301 -0.34 16.14 18.72
CA ASP A 301 0.77 16.87 19.33
C ASP A 301 1.93 15.96 19.76
N ASP A 302 1.62 14.77 20.27
CA ASP A 302 2.61 13.78 20.69
C ASP A 302 3.43 13.23 19.51
N LEU A 303 2.77 12.93 18.40
CA LEU A 303 3.43 12.56 17.15
C LEU A 303 4.28 13.73 16.66
N ALA A 304 3.74 14.95 16.64
CA ALA A 304 4.47 16.12 16.19
C ALA A 304 5.74 16.39 17.02
N ILE A 305 5.71 16.15 18.33
CA ILE A 305 6.87 16.24 19.22
C ILE A 305 7.91 15.20 18.80
N VAL A 306 7.55 13.92 18.75
CA VAL A 306 8.47 12.83 18.36
C VAL A 306 9.05 13.04 16.96
N LEU A 307 8.21 13.51 16.03
CA LEU A 307 8.70 13.83 14.70
C LEU A 307 9.72 14.98 14.78
N GLY A 308 9.39 16.08 15.48
CA GLY A 308 10.24 17.27 15.59
C GLY A 308 11.61 17.06 16.27
N GLU A 309 11.82 15.95 16.99
CA GLU A 309 13.09 15.60 17.63
C GLU A 309 14.18 15.19 16.63
N VAL A 310 13.81 14.79 15.41
CA VAL A 310 14.79 14.25 14.43
C VAL A 310 15.58 15.37 13.76
N ASP A 311 16.87 15.46 14.10
CA ASP A 311 17.84 16.30 13.39
C ASP A 311 18.29 15.65 12.07
N VAL A 312 17.51 15.87 11.01
CA VAL A 312 17.80 15.34 9.66
C VAL A 312 19.15 15.82 9.14
N ALA A 313 19.53 17.07 9.41
CA ALA A 313 20.80 17.63 8.95
C ALA A 313 21.99 16.97 9.65
N GLY A 314 21.88 16.76 10.97
CA GLY A 314 22.87 16.01 11.74
C GLY A 314 22.95 14.54 11.34
N LEU A 315 21.82 13.88 11.04
CA LEU A 315 21.79 12.52 10.53
C LEU A 315 22.55 12.41 9.19
N LYS A 316 22.30 13.34 8.26
CA LYS A 316 23.03 13.39 6.98
C LYS A 316 24.53 13.57 7.20
N ALA A 317 24.93 14.55 8.01
CA ALA A 317 26.33 14.82 8.30
C ALA A 317 27.04 13.60 8.91
N LYS A 318 26.36 12.84 9.79
CA LYS A 318 26.89 11.58 10.34
C LYS A 318 27.04 10.50 9.26
N ALA A 319 26.08 10.37 8.36
CA ALA A 319 26.15 9.41 7.26
C ALA A 319 27.31 9.74 6.30
N ASP A 320 27.42 11.00 5.88
CA ASP A 320 28.49 11.48 5.00
C ASP A 320 29.88 11.36 5.65
N ALA A 321 30.00 11.63 6.95
CA ALA A 321 31.27 11.48 7.67
C ALA A 321 31.69 10.01 7.84
N LYS A 322 30.72 9.10 8.02
CA LYS A 322 30.99 7.67 8.20
C LYS A 322 31.31 6.97 6.88
N PHE A 323 30.70 7.43 5.78
CA PHE A 323 30.86 6.85 4.45
C PHE A 323 31.16 7.96 3.43
N PRO A 324 32.35 8.57 3.50
CA PRO A 324 32.73 9.62 2.56
C PRO A 324 32.89 9.05 1.15
N ASP A 325 32.46 9.81 0.14
CA ASP A 325 32.69 9.44 -1.25
C ASP A 325 34.20 9.46 -1.57
N GLU A 326 34.63 8.50 -2.39
CA GLU A 326 36.00 8.41 -2.90
C GLU A 326 36.01 8.76 -4.40
N ALA A 327 37.19 9.06 -4.96
CA ALA A 327 37.30 9.42 -6.37
C ALA A 327 36.78 8.28 -7.27
N GLY A 328 35.64 8.54 -7.95
CA GLY A 328 34.99 7.58 -8.84
C GLY A 328 34.16 6.49 -8.14
N VAL A 329 34.02 6.52 -6.81
CA VAL A 329 33.26 5.53 -6.04
C VAL A 329 32.25 6.24 -5.15
N SER A 330 30.96 6.07 -5.47
CA SER A 330 29.87 6.57 -4.63
C SER A 330 29.59 5.60 -3.48
N ARG A 331 29.50 6.12 -2.25
CA ARG A 331 29.11 5.38 -1.04
C ARG A 331 27.63 5.55 -0.69
N SER A 332 26.80 5.90 -1.67
CA SER A 332 25.37 6.17 -1.45
C SER A 332 24.60 4.94 -0.93
N SER A 333 24.98 3.73 -1.33
CA SER A 333 24.33 2.52 -0.83
C SER A 333 24.58 2.33 0.67
N GLU A 334 25.82 2.55 1.13
CA GLU A 334 26.20 2.43 2.54
C GLU A 334 25.56 3.54 3.40
N ARG A 335 25.46 4.77 2.86
CA ARG A 335 24.73 5.87 3.51
C ARG A 335 23.25 5.56 3.67
N LEU A 336 22.59 5.04 2.61
CA LEU A 336 21.19 4.62 2.69
C LEU A 336 20.99 3.50 3.71
N GLY A 337 21.89 2.51 3.77
CA GLY A 337 21.84 1.45 4.79
C GLY A 337 21.97 2.00 6.22
N PHE A 338 22.84 2.99 6.44
CA PHE A 338 22.97 3.67 7.74
C PHE A 338 21.72 4.47 8.12
N VAL A 339 21.14 5.19 7.17
CA VAL A 339 19.89 5.94 7.38
C VAL A 339 18.73 5.00 7.67
N GLU A 340 18.64 3.84 6.99
CA GLU A 340 17.62 2.82 7.25
C GLU A 340 17.74 2.27 8.67
N GLN A 341 18.94 1.91 9.12
CA GLN A 341 19.16 1.43 10.49
C GLN A 341 18.72 2.45 11.54
N PHE A 342 19.06 3.73 11.34
CA PHE A 342 18.58 4.81 12.21
C PHE A 342 17.05 4.92 12.17
N THR A 343 16.48 4.96 10.97
CA THR A 343 15.04 5.18 10.75
C THR A 343 14.22 4.04 11.35
N GLN A 344 14.69 2.80 11.23
CA GLN A 344 14.08 1.63 11.84
C GLN A 344 14.11 1.73 13.37
N GLY A 345 15.28 1.93 13.97
CA GLY A 345 15.41 2.03 15.42
C GLY A 345 14.58 3.17 16.02
N TRP A 346 14.62 4.35 15.39
CA TRP A 346 13.77 5.48 15.78
C TRP A 346 12.28 5.16 15.66
N PHE A 347 11.85 4.52 14.56
CA PHE A 347 10.45 4.18 14.37
C PHE A 347 9.98 3.17 15.42
N GLU A 348 10.74 2.12 15.67
CA GLU A 348 10.43 1.09 16.68
C GLU A 348 10.38 1.67 18.09
N GLU A 349 11.34 2.53 18.46
CA GLU A 349 11.43 3.07 19.82
C GLU A 349 10.41 4.19 20.09
N LYS A 350 10.19 5.09 19.12
CA LYS A 350 9.45 6.34 19.36
C LYS A 350 8.08 6.40 18.69
N VAL A 351 7.95 5.89 17.48
CA VAL A 351 6.72 6.06 16.66
C VAL A 351 5.78 4.88 16.79
N ALA A 352 6.29 3.65 16.74
CA ALA A 352 5.51 2.43 16.83
C ALA A 352 4.70 2.33 18.14
N PRO A 353 5.21 2.73 19.32
CA PRO A 353 4.40 2.74 20.55
C PRO A 353 3.19 3.66 20.45
N LEU A 354 3.34 4.84 19.84
CA LEU A 354 2.25 5.78 19.63
C LEU A 354 1.21 5.23 18.64
N LEU A 355 1.67 4.65 17.53
CA LEU A 355 0.79 3.98 16.56
C LEU A 355 0.04 2.80 17.20
N ASN A 356 0.70 2.02 18.04
CA ASN A 356 0.07 0.89 18.72
C ASN A 356 -0.99 1.34 19.74
N ARG A 357 -0.80 2.50 20.38
CA ARG A 357 -1.84 3.11 21.22
C ARG A 357 -3.06 3.50 20.39
N GLU A 358 -2.86 4.22 19.29
CA GLU A 358 -3.95 4.62 18.38
C GLU A 358 -4.66 3.41 17.75
N ARG A 359 -3.91 2.34 17.44
CA ARG A 359 -4.49 1.06 17.00
C ARG A 359 -5.38 0.42 18.07
N GLY A 360 -4.92 0.40 19.32
CA GLY A 360 -5.67 -0.16 20.44
C GLY A 360 -6.96 0.59 20.74
N GLU A 361 -6.99 1.90 20.49
CA GLU A 361 -8.20 2.72 20.61
C GLU A 361 -9.15 2.52 19.41
N ALA A 362 -8.61 2.34 18.21
CA ALA A 362 -9.40 2.33 16.99
C ALA A 362 -9.90 0.95 16.54
N ILE A 363 -9.18 -0.14 16.79
CA ILE A 363 -9.48 -1.48 16.25
C ILE A 363 -10.15 -2.34 17.33
N ARG A 364 -11.36 -2.85 17.08
CA ARG A 364 -12.13 -3.63 18.07
C ARG A 364 -11.56 -5.02 18.34
N ASN A 365 -11.05 -5.67 17.29
CA ASN A 365 -10.53 -7.02 17.34
C ASN A 365 -9.16 -7.03 16.65
N MET A 366 -8.09 -6.79 17.42
CA MET A 366 -6.75 -7.13 16.96
C MET A 366 -6.66 -8.65 16.95
N SER A 367 -7.04 -9.27 15.82
CA SER A 367 -6.83 -10.70 15.63
C SER A 367 -5.33 -10.97 15.81
N PRO A 368 -4.95 -11.94 16.67
CA PRO A 368 -3.55 -12.37 16.71
C PRO A 368 -3.14 -12.80 15.31
N SER A 369 -1.91 -12.44 14.91
CA SER A 369 -1.33 -12.88 13.64
C SER A 369 -1.51 -14.39 13.52
N ILE A 370 -2.04 -14.86 12.40
CA ILE A 370 -2.21 -16.30 12.13
C ILE A 370 -0.84 -16.96 11.84
N PHE A 371 0.23 -16.17 11.79
CA PHE A 371 1.60 -16.63 11.52
C PHE A 371 2.57 -16.12 12.60
N PRO A 372 3.37 -17.01 13.21
CA PRO A 372 4.42 -16.66 14.18
C PRO A 372 5.64 -15.98 13.54
#